data_AF-A0A7X6J9Q3-F1
#
_entry.id   AF-A0A7X6J9Q3-F1
#
_cell.length_a   1.000
_cell.length_b   1.000
_cell.length_c   1.000
_cell.angle_alpha   90.00
_cell.angle_beta   90.00
_cell.angle_gamma   90.00
#
_symmetry.space_group_name_H-M   'P 1'
#
loop_
_entity.id
_entity.type
_entity.pdbx_description
1 polymer ?
#
loop_
_entity_poly.entity_id
_entity_poly.type
_entity_poly.pdbx_seq_one_letter_code
_entity_poly.pdbx_strand_id
1 'polypeptide(L)'
;MSSIDAKNVQHIGFILIPGFALMSYASASEPLRAANLLAGREIYRLSAFSPDGAPALSSAGVPVPAAPLPGRGSGLGTVFVCAGGSPRDWHYPTVLACLRQLAREGVRIGGISGGPYLLAAAGLLADRDFTIHWEHAPALLESFPTLSPRQARFVVDGNRITCGGGVAPLDMMHVLISERMGPDFARRVSDWYLHTEVGGPAAPQRGSLAERYGVHHPGLLSVLEKMEETIEMPLDRAAMARIAGVTPRHLDRLFAAHLASTFLDQYRRIRLQHARRLLEQSPLSISEIAVATGFSSGAHFSRAYRNLYDMAPSETRRS
;
A
#
# COMPACT_ATOMS: atom_id res chain seq x y z
N MET A 1 27.98 27.77 -9.62
CA MET A 1 27.88 26.60 -8.72
C MET A 1 29.27 26.01 -8.58
N SER A 2 29.83 25.95 -7.37
CA SER A 2 31.19 25.42 -7.20
C SER A 2 31.21 23.89 -7.35
N SER A 3 32.36 23.30 -7.71
CA SER A 3 32.56 21.84 -7.81
C SER A 3 32.22 21.09 -6.50
N ILE A 4 32.28 21.78 -5.36
CA ILE A 4 31.93 21.25 -4.03
C ILE A 4 30.40 21.21 -3.82
N ASP A 5 29.64 22.16 -4.38
CA ASP A 5 28.17 22.18 -4.29
C ASP A 5 27.52 21.01 -5.04
N ALA A 6 28.12 20.58 -6.15
CA ALA A 6 27.62 19.45 -6.94
C ALA A 6 27.74 18.10 -6.21
N LYS A 7 28.72 17.95 -5.30
CA LYS A 7 28.90 16.73 -4.48
C LYS A 7 27.83 16.56 -3.40
N ASN A 8 26.98 17.56 -3.18
CA ASN A 8 26.00 17.57 -2.09
C ASN A 8 24.55 17.50 -2.58
N VAL A 9 24.28 17.27 -3.87
CA VAL A 9 22.92 17.07 -4.41
C VAL A 9 22.54 15.59 -4.28
N GLN A 10 21.40 15.28 -3.67
CA GLN A 10 20.89 13.90 -3.66
C GLN A 10 20.05 13.66 -4.90
N HIS A 11 20.47 12.68 -5.71
CA HIS A 11 19.71 12.24 -6.87
C HIS A 11 18.73 11.13 -6.46
N ILE A 12 17.43 11.40 -6.61
CA ILE A 12 16.33 10.49 -6.29
C ILE A 12 15.61 10.09 -7.58
N GLY A 13 15.54 8.78 -7.81
CA GLY A 13 14.86 8.19 -8.96
C GLY A 13 13.47 7.68 -8.62
N PHE A 14 12.54 7.75 -9.57
CA PHE A 14 11.22 7.13 -9.48
C PHE A 14 11.01 6.20 -10.68
N ILE A 15 11.00 4.89 -10.45
CA ILE A 15 10.59 3.91 -11.45
C ILE A 15 9.05 3.83 -11.41
N LEU A 16 8.41 4.36 -12.44
CA LEU A 16 6.97 4.47 -12.58
C LEU A 16 6.46 3.27 -13.39
N ILE A 17 5.77 2.36 -12.71
CA ILE A 17 5.08 1.25 -13.37
C ILE A 17 3.80 1.80 -14.01
N PRO A 18 3.50 1.49 -15.28
CA PRO A 18 2.24 1.91 -15.91
C PRO A 18 1.03 1.63 -15.01
N GLY A 19 0.13 2.60 -14.87
CA GLY A 19 -0.98 2.55 -13.93
C GLY A 19 -0.63 2.96 -12.49
N PHE A 20 0.58 3.48 -12.23
CA PHE A 20 0.93 4.03 -10.92
C PHE A 20 -0.04 5.13 -10.48
N ALA A 21 -0.32 5.19 -9.17
CA ALA A 21 -1.16 6.25 -8.62
C ALA A 21 -0.44 7.60 -8.70
N LEU A 22 -1.00 8.54 -9.48
CA LEU A 22 -0.43 9.88 -9.64
C LEU A 22 -0.22 10.58 -8.29
N MET A 23 -1.19 10.46 -7.38
CA MET A 23 -1.12 11.04 -6.04
C MET A 23 0.08 10.52 -5.23
N SER A 24 0.38 9.22 -5.31
CA SER A 24 1.54 8.62 -4.62
C SER A 24 2.86 9.16 -5.14
N TYR A 25 2.99 9.30 -6.47
CA TYR A 25 4.17 9.87 -7.10
C TYR A 25 4.32 11.37 -6.78
N ALA A 26 3.24 12.14 -6.90
CA ALA A 26 3.23 13.56 -6.60
C ALA A 26 3.61 13.79 -5.13
N SER A 27 2.96 13.09 -4.18
CA SER A 27 3.25 13.21 -2.74
C SER A 27 4.70 12.87 -2.38
N ALA A 28 5.39 12.06 -3.17
CA ALA A 28 6.80 11.74 -2.96
C ALA A 28 7.76 12.72 -3.63
N SER A 29 7.43 13.23 -4.81
CA SER A 29 8.31 14.08 -5.62
C SER A 29 8.17 15.57 -5.31
N GLU A 30 6.96 16.04 -5.06
CA GLU A 30 6.64 17.45 -4.81
C GLU A 30 7.35 18.04 -3.57
N PRO A 31 7.36 17.40 -2.38
CA PRO A 31 8.12 17.92 -1.24
C PRO A 31 9.62 18.11 -1.52
N LEU A 32 10.22 17.28 -2.39
CA LEU A 32 11.62 17.44 -2.79
C LEU A 32 11.82 18.66 -3.72
N ARG A 33 10.85 18.92 -4.61
CA ARG A 33 10.82 20.12 -5.45
C ARG A 33 10.63 21.39 -4.61
N ALA A 34 9.71 21.38 -3.64
CA ALA A 34 9.52 22.51 -2.72
C ALA A 34 10.75 22.73 -1.83
N ALA A 35 11.43 21.67 -1.40
CA ALA A 35 12.70 21.77 -0.70
C ALA A 35 13.76 22.54 -1.52
N ASN A 36 13.89 22.26 -2.82
CA ASN A 36 14.77 23.04 -3.70
C ASN A 36 14.37 24.52 -3.75
N LEU A 37 13.07 24.80 -3.89
CA LEU A 37 12.54 26.17 -3.93
C LEU A 37 12.87 26.93 -2.64
N LEU A 38 12.58 26.33 -1.48
CA LEU A 38 12.79 26.94 -0.16
C LEU A 38 14.27 27.05 0.22
N ALA A 39 15.13 26.21 -0.35
CA ALA A 39 16.59 26.30 -0.19
C ALA A 39 17.22 27.34 -1.14
N GLY A 40 16.50 27.78 -2.18
CA GLY A 40 17.02 28.69 -3.21
C GLY A 40 18.10 28.06 -4.11
N ARG A 41 18.27 26.74 -4.07
CA ARG A 41 19.28 26.00 -4.86
C ARG A 41 18.87 24.53 -5.03
N GLU A 42 19.46 23.85 -6.02
CA GLU A 42 19.27 22.41 -6.19
C GLU A 42 19.95 21.65 -5.04
N ILE A 43 19.15 21.00 -4.19
CA ILE A 43 19.60 20.06 -3.15
C ILE A 43 19.10 18.63 -3.41
N TYR A 44 18.03 18.49 -4.18
CA TYR A 44 17.51 17.23 -4.70
C TYR A 44 17.40 17.30 -6.22
N ARG A 45 17.93 16.28 -6.91
CA ARG A 45 17.68 16.05 -8.33
C ARG A 45 16.70 14.91 -8.49
N LEU A 46 15.66 15.09 -9.29
CA LEU A 46 14.64 14.07 -9.51
C LEU A 46 14.74 13.51 -10.92
N SER A 47 14.53 12.20 -11.07
CA SER A 47 14.39 11.57 -12.38
C SER A 47 13.30 10.52 -12.35
N ALA A 48 12.45 10.53 -13.37
CA ALA A 48 11.46 9.49 -13.58
C ALA A 48 11.97 8.50 -14.63
N PHE A 49 11.71 7.22 -14.38
CA PHE A 49 12.08 6.10 -15.22
C PHE A 49 10.86 5.22 -15.46
N SER A 50 10.83 4.53 -16.58
CA SER A 50 9.77 3.56 -16.91
C SER A 50 10.37 2.26 -17.45
N PRO A 51 9.64 1.13 -17.39
CA PRO A 51 10.15 -0.15 -17.86
C PRO A 51 10.60 -0.16 -19.32
N ASP A 52 9.93 0.61 -20.18
CA ASP A 52 10.17 0.71 -21.63
C ASP A 52 10.89 2.02 -22.04
N GLY A 53 11.11 2.93 -21.10
CA GLY A 53 11.68 4.25 -21.36
C GLY A 53 10.72 5.24 -22.04
N ALA A 54 9.45 4.89 -22.21
CA ALA A 54 8.41 5.77 -22.72
C ALA A 54 7.72 6.54 -21.56
N PRO A 55 6.98 7.63 -21.84
CA PRO A 55 6.19 8.30 -20.81
C PRO A 55 5.26 7.33 -20.07
N ALA A 56 5.36 7.29 -18.75
CA ALA A 56 4.56 6.39 -17.93
C ALA A 56 3.16 6.98 -17.72
N LEU A 57 2.11 6.25 -18.11
CA LEU A 57 0.74 6.65 -17.89
C LEU A 57 0.31 6.36 -16.44
N SER A 58 -0.14 7.37 -15.72
CA SER A 58 -0.69 7.20 -14.37
C SER A 58 -2.10 6.64 -14.38
N SER A 59 -2.58 6.18 -13.22
CA SER A 59 -3.97 5.71 -13.02
C SER A 59 -5.05 6.77 -13.31
N ALA A 60 -4.66 8.05 -13.33
CA ALA A 60 -5.55 9.17 -13.68
C ALA A 60 -5.48 9.55 -15.18
N GLY A 61 -4.74 8.79 -15.99
CA GLY A 61 -4.56 9.06 -17.41
C GLY A 61 -3.56 10.19 -17.72
N VAL A 62 -2.85 10.71 -16.72
CA VAL A 62 -1.82 11.75 -16.92
C VAL A 62 -0.49 11.07 -17.24
N PRO A 63 0.16 11.36 -18.39
CA PRO A 63 1.47 10.84 -18.71
C PRO A 63 2.58 11.61 -17.98
N VAL A 64 3.55 10.90 -17.41
CA VAL A 64 4.76 11.47 -16.82
C VAL A 64 5.95 11.16 -17.72
N PRO A 65 6.70 12.16 -18.22
CA PRO A 65 7.92 11.93 -18.97
C PRO A 65 8.90 11.08 -18.15
N ALA A 66 9.44 10.04 -18.78
CA ALA A 66 10.34 9.11 -18.14
C ALA A 66 11.49 8.74 -19.09
N ALA A 67 12.63 8.39 -18.50
CA ALA A 67 13.77 7.84 -19.21
C ALA A 67 13.80 6.30 -19.10
N PRO A 68 14.61 5.61 -19.92
CA PRO A 68 14.89 4.18 -19.72
C PRO A 68 15.43 3.90 -18.32
N LEU A 69 15.23 2.67 -17.83
CA LEU A 69 15.71 2.24 -16.51
C LEU A 69 17.20 2.60 -16.31
N PRO A 70 17.58 3.09 -15.10
CA PRO A 70 18.93 3.55 -14.85
C PRO A 70 19.94 2.41 -14.95
N GLY A 71 21.06 2.69 -15.62
CA GLY A 71 22.20 1.80 -15.72
C GLY A 71 23.14 1.87 -14.52
N ARG A 72 24.24 1.10 -14.61
CA ARG A 72 25.32 1.12 -13.60
C ARG A 72 25.92 2.51 -13.47
N GLY A 73 26.24 2.92 -12.24
CA GLY A 73 26.90 4.20 -12.00
C GLY A 73 26.03 5.41 -12.32
N SER A 74 24.69 5.25 -12.26
CA SER A 74 23.71 6.31 -12.51
C SER A 74 23.83 7.53 -11.59
N GLY A 75 24.57 7.42 -10.48
CA GLY A 75 24.70 8.48 -9.47
C GLY A 75 23.48 8.60 -8.54
N LEU A 76 22.50 7.72 -8.67
CA LEU A 76 21.32 7.68 -7.79
C LEU A 76 21.73 7.34 -6.35
N GLY A 77 21.27 8.17 -5.40
CA GLY A 77 21.39 7.86 -3.97
C GLY A 77 20.20 7.05 -3.44
N THR A 78 19.03 7.26 -4.04
CA THR A 78 17.79 6.55 -3.71
C THR A 78 16.96 6.32 -4.97
N VAL A 79 16.27 5.17 -5.06
CA VAL A 79 15.25 4.93 -6.08
C VAL A 79 13.96 4.43 -5.41
N PHE A 80 12.82 4.95 -5.83
CA PHE A 80 11.51 4.46 -5.44
C PHE A 80 10.82 3.80 -6.63
N VAL A 81 10.23 2.63 -6.42
CA VAL A 81 9.29 2.03 -7.37
C VAL A 81 7.89 2.46 -6.99
N CYS A 82 7.18 3.10 -7.90
CA CYS A 82 5.77 3.46 -7.75
C CYS A 82 4.95 2.50 -8.62
N ALA A 83 4.14 1.66 -7.98
CA ALA A 83 3.22 0.77 -8.68
C ALA A 83 1.80 0.95 -8.16
N GLY A 84 0.84 0.90 -9.08
CA GLY A 84 -0.59 0.94 -8.82
C GLY A 84 -1.29 -0.12 -9.69
N GLY A 85 -2.60 -0.23 -9.56
CA GLY A 85 -3.36 -1.30 -10.23
C GLY A 85 -3.19 -2.65 -9.54
N SER A 86 -3.18 -3.72 -10.33
CA SER A 86 -3.20 -5.09 -9.82
C SER A 86 -1.78 -5.69 -9.74
N PRO A 87 -1.43 -6.38 -8.64
CA PRO A 87 -0.22 -7.22 -8.55
C PRO A 87 -0.06 -8.23 -9.68
N ARG A 88 -1.16 -8.66 -10.32
CA ARG A 88 -1.12 -9.54 -11.49
C ARG A 88 -0.38 -8.92 -12.68
N ASP A 89 -0.40 -7.61 -12.80
CA ASP A 89 0.20 -6.89 -13.92
C ASP A 89 1.67 -6.52 -13.66
N TRP A 90 2.17 -6.75 -12.44
CA TRP A 90 3.52 -6.34 -12.01
C TRP A 90 4.62 -7.35 -12.38
N HIS A 91 4.55 -7.90 -13.60
CA HIS A 91 5.56 -8.81 -14.14
C HIS A 91 6.61 -8.04 -14.95
N TYR A 92 7.61 -7.49 -14.26
CA TYR A 92 8.67 -6.67 -14.89
C TYR A 92 10.09 -7.19 -14.63
N PRO A 93 10.55 -8.27 -15.31
CA PRO A 93 11.86 -8.85 -15.06
C PRO A 93 13.04 -7.87 -15.19
N THR A 94 12.95 -6.92 -16.14
CA THR A 94 13.96 -5.87 -16.34
C THR A 94 14.02 -4.89 -15.16
N VAL A 95 12.87 -4.52 -14.60
CA VAL A 95 12.78 -3.71 -13.38
C VAL A 95 13.38 -4.48 -12.20
N LEU A 96 13.01 -5.75 -12.00
CA LEU A 96 13.57 -6.57 -10.90
C LEU A 96 15.10 -6.69 -11.00
N ALA A 97 15.63 -6.89 -12.21
CA ALA A 97 17.07 -6.93 -12.46
C ALA A 97 17.74 -5.58 -12.17
N CYS A 98 17.14 -4.47 -12.59
CA CYS A 98 17.59 -3.11 -12.29
C CYS A 98 17.64 -2.85 -10.78
N LEU A 99 16.57 -3.18 -10.04
CA LEU A 99 16.53 -3.01 -8.58
C LEU A 99 17.63 -3.80 -7.87
N ARG A 100 17.83 -5.07 -8.25
CA ARG A 100 18.93 -5.89 -7.70
C ARG A 100 20.30 -5.31 -8.03
N GLN A 101 20.47 -4.70 -9.20
CA GLN A 101 21.72 -4.07 -9.61
C GLN A 101 22.00 -2.80 -8.79
N LEU A 102 21.03 -1.89 -8.69
CA LEU A 102 21.14 -0.67 -7.89
C LEU A 102 21.37 -0.98 -6.40
N ALA A 103 20.68 -2.00 -5.86
CA ALA A 103 20.89 -2.43 -4.47
C ALA A 103 22.34 -2.88 -4.20
N ARG A 104 22.96 -3.59 -5.16
CA ARG A 104 24.37 -4.02 -5.08
C ARG A 104 25.36 -2.86 -5.20
N GLU A 105 24.95 -1.76 -5.83
CA GLU A 105 25.71 -0.51 -5.91
C GLU A 105 25.53 0.39 -4.67
N GLY A 106 24.77 -0.05 -3.67
CA GLY A 106 24.54 0.69 -2.44
C GLY A 106 23.43 1.75 -2.51
N VAL A 107 22.68 1.81 -3.61
CA VAL A 107 21.53 2.71 -3.75
C VAL A 107 20.44 2.29 -2.75
N ARG A 108 19.86 3.26 -2.03
CA ARG A 108 18.69 3.01 -1.18
C ARG A 108 17.50 2.66 -2.06
N ILE A 109 16.84 1.54 -1.79
CA ILE A 109 15.72 1.06 -2.62
C ILE A 109 14.43 1.22 -1.84
N GLY A 110 13.44 1.84 -2.45
CA GLY A 110 12.13 2.01 -1.86
C GLY A 110 10.97 1.60 -2.75
N GLY A 111 9.83 1.39 -2.12
CA GLY A 111 8.58 1.01 -2.78
C GLY A 111 7.42 1.84 -2.25
N ILE A 112 6.61 2.38 -3.15
CA ILE A 112 5.44 3.19 -2.82
C ILE A 112 4.19 2.51 -3.38
N SER A 113 3.14 2.43 -2.57
CA SER A 113 1.87 1.78 -2.91
C SER A 113 2.08 0.29 -3.20
N GLY A 114 2.03 -0.13 -4.46
CA GLY A 114 2.35 -1.48 -4.90
C GLY A 114 3.85 -1.77 -5.03
N GLY A 115 4.71 -0.75 -5.02
CA GLY A 115 6.16 -0.90 -5.19
C GLY A 115 6.82 -1.95 -4.29
N PRO A 116 6.45 -2.08 -3.00
CA PRO A 116 6.99 -3.13 -2.12
C PRO A 116 6.78 -4.55 -2.63
N TYR A 117 5.72 -4.83 -3.40
CA TYR A 117 5.54 -6.14 -4.04
C TYR A 117 6.65 -6.43 -5.06
N LEU A 118 7.06 -5.44 -5.85
CA LEU A 118 8.18 -5.57 -6.80
C LEU A 118 9.53 -5.71 -6.06
N LEU A 119 9.69 -5.07 -4.90
CA LEU A 119 10.86 -5.28 -4.04
C LEU A 119 10.87 -6.71 -3.46
N ALA A 120 9.72 -7.26 -3.05
CA ALA A 120 9.58 -8.65 -2.63
C ALA A 120 9.95 -9.62 -3.77
N ALA A 121 9.39 -9.41 -4.96
CA ALA A 121 9.70 -10.20 -6.16
C ALA A 121 11.19 -10.10 -6.58
N ALA A 122 11.86 -9.00 -6.26
CA ALA A 122 13.29 -8.83 -6.48
C ALA A 122 14.16 -9.51 -5.41
N GLY A 123 13.57 -10.06 -4.34
CA GLY A 123 14.27 -10.66 -3.20
C GLY A 123 14.89 -9.62 -2.26
N LEU A 124 14.36 -8.39 -2.24
CA LEU A 124 14.98 -7.26 -1.54
C LEU A 124 14.35 -6.97 -0.16
N LEU A 125 13.34 -7.72 0.26
CA LEU A 125 12.61 -7.52 1.52
C LEU A 125 12.75 -8.67 2.52
N ALA A 126 13.48 -9.74 2.18
CA ALA A 126 13.77 -10.80 3.13
C ALA A 126 14.52 -10.21 4.34
N ASP A 127 14.10 -10.58 5.55
CA ASP A 127 14.66 -10.13 6.83
C ASP A 127 14.67 -8.61 7.03
N ARG A 128 13.69 -7.91 6.44
CA ARG A 128 13.51 -6.46 6.56
C ARG A 128 12.15 -6.11 7.11
N ASP A 129 12.11 -5.04 7.90
CA ASP A 129 10.87 -4.38 8.26
C ASP A 129 10.36 -3.59 7.04
N PHE A 130 9.11 -3.84 6.64
CA PHE A 130 8.50 -3.14 5.51
C PHE A 130 6.99 -3.01 5.66
N THR A 131 6.39 -2.16 4.82
CA THR A 131 4.95 -2.02 4.65
C THR A 131 4.59 -2.05 3.16
N ILE A 132 3.32 -2.24 2.86
CA ILE A 132 2.71 -2.11 1.53
C ILE A 132 1.33 -1.48 1.70
N HIS A 133 0.78 -0.88 0.64
CA HIS A 133 -0.62 -0.43 0.68
C HIS A 133 -1.52 -1.56 1.18
N TRP A 134 -2.38 -1.26 2.16
CA TRP A 134 -3.25 -2.22 2.85
C TRP A 134 -4.06 -3.10 1.90
N GLU A 135 -4.42 -2.54 0.74
CA GLU A 135 -5.22 -3.24 -0.26
C GLU A 135 -4.43 -4.37 -0.95
N HIS A 136 -3.13 -4.18 -1.14
CA HIS A 136 -2.24 -5.14 -1.80
C HIS A 136 -1.60 -6.14 -0.82
N ALA A 137 -1.68 -5.89 0.49
CA ALA A 137 -1.08 -6.76 1.51
C ALA A 137 -1.55 -8.22 1.42
N PRO A 138 -2.85 -8.54 1.21
CA PRO A 138 -3.29 -9.92 1.03
C PRO A 138 -2.63 -10.59 -0.17
N ALA A 139 -2.62 -9.94 -1.34
CA ALA A 139 -2.02 -10.50 -2.55
C ALA A 139 -0.49 -10.71 -2.41
N LEU A 140 0.19 -9.85 -1.65
CA LEU A 140 1.60 -10.03 -1.31
C LEU A 140 1.82 -11.26 -0.45
N LEU A 141 1.02 -11.47 0.60
CA LEU A 141 1.13 -12.63 1.49
C LEU A 141 0.89 -13.94 0.76
N GLU A 142 -0.10 -13.99 -0.15
CA GLU A 142 -0.35 -15.15 -1.01
C GLU A 142 0.86 -15.50 -1.90
N SER A 143 1.50 -14.47 -2.45
CA SER A 143 2.63 -14.65 -3.38
C SER A 143 3.96 -14.91 -2.67
N PHE A 144 4.10 -14.43 -1.44
CA PHE A 144 5.32 -14.51 -0.63
C PHE A 144 4.99 -14.87 0.83
N PRO A 145 4.62 -16.14 1.12
CA PRO A 145 4.09 -16.53 2.44
C PRO A 145 5.06 -16.38 3.62
N THR A 146 6.36 -16.25 3.35
CA THR A 146 7.39 -16.05 4.39
C THR A 146 7.57 -14.59 4.78
N LEU A 147 6.96 -13.64 4.05
CA LEU A 147 7.06 -12.22 4.35
C LEU A 147 5.91 -11.75 5.23
N SER A 148 6.14 -10.72 6.05
CA SER A 148 5.12 -10.17 6.95
C SER A 148 5.15 -8.64 6.91
N PRO A 149 4.32 -7.99 6.06
CA PRO A 149 4.26 -6.53 6.00
C PRO A 149 3.62 -5.96 7.27
N ARG A 150 4.20 -4.88 7.81
CA ARG A 150 3.61 -4.12 8.91
C ARG A 150 2.41 -3.32 8.43
N GLN A 151 1.38 -3.19 9.29
CA GLN A 151 0.27 -2.25 9.09
C GLN A 151 0.69 -0.83 9.47
N ALA A 152 1.73 -0.31 8.79
CA ALA A 152 2.32 1.00 9.05
C ALA A 152 2.14 1.92 7.83
N ARG A 153 2.06 3.23 8.05
CA ARG A 153 1.95 4.23 6.98
C ARG A 153 3.18 4.24 6.08
N PHE A 154 4.36 4.20 6.69
CA PHE A 154 5.64 3.98 6.00
C PHE A 154 6.64 3.33 6.97
N VAL A 155 7.68 2.71 6.40
CA VAL A 155 8.76 2.04 7.15
C VAL A 155 10.09 2.41 6.51
N VAL A 156 11.03 2.85 7.34
CA VAL A 156 12.44 3.08 6.97
C VAL A 156 13.27 2.05 7.74
N ASP A 157 13.80 1.05 7.03
CA ASP A 157 14.69 0.02 7.58
C ASP A 157 16.02 0.04 6.82
N GLY A 158 16.98 0.79 7.36
CA GLY A 158 18.31 0.96 6.75
C GLY A 158 18.24 1.50 5.33
N ASN A 159 18.62 0.68 4.35
CA ASN A 159 18.58 1.03 2.92
C ASN A 159 17.30 0.56 2.20
N ARG A 160 16.25 0.23 2.96
CA ARG A 160 14.90 -0.08 2.47
C ARG A 160 13.89 0.94 2.98
N ILE A 161 13.11 1.51 2.07
CA ILE A 161 12.11 2.53 2.42
C ILE A 161 10.79 2.15 1.75
N THR A 162 9.78 1.77 2.53
CA THR A 162 8.49 1.36 1.97
C THR A 162 7.35 2.22 2.50
N CYS A 163 6.34 2.47 1.67
CA CYS A 163 5.25 3.38 2.00
C CYS A 163 3.93 2.90 1.40
N GLY A 164 2.84 3.09 2.16
CA GLY A 164 1.50 2.72 1.75
C GLY A 164 1.01 3.44 0.49
N GLY A 165 1.52 4.63 0.15
CA GLY A 165 1.03 5.41 -1.00
C GLY A 165 -0.07 6.40 -0.65
N GLY A 166 -0.77 6.92 -1.65
CA GLY A 166 -1.68 8.07 -1.48
C GLY A 166 -0.90 9.30 -1.02
N VAL A 167 -1.29 9.89 0.10
CA VAL A 167 -0.59 11.03 0.73
C VAL A 167 0.51 10.62 1.71
N ALA A 168 0.58 9.34 2.09
CA ALA A 168 1.62 8.85 3.01
C ALA A 168 3.08 9.14 2.57
N PRO A 169 3.42 9.20 1.26
CA PRO A 169 4.75 9.62 0.85
C PRO A 169 5.11 11.06 1.25
N LEU A 170 4.12 11.94 1.45
CA LEU A 170 4.37 13.31 1.93
C LEU A 170 4.90 13.29 3.39
N ASP A 171 4.28 12.45 4.24
CA ASP A 171 4.76 12.18 5.60
C ASP A 171 6.15 11.54 5.61
N MET A 172 6.36 10.54 4.75
CA MET A 172 7.65 9.86 4.61
C MET A 172 8.75 10.83 4.16
N MET A 173 8.48 11.70 3.18
CA MET A 173 9.45 12.69 2.71
C MET A 173 9.72 13.76 3.75
N HIS A 174 8.76 14.12 4.59
CA HIS A 174 9.03 15.00 5.74
C HIS A 174 10.12 14.40 6.65
N VAL A 175 10.03 13.10 6.98
CA VAL A 175 11.06 12.43 7.79
C VAL A 175 12.41 12.42 7.08
N LEU A 176 12.46 12.02 5.80
CA LEU A 176 13.71 11.94 5.04
C LEU A 176 14.36 13.32 4.82
N ILE A 177 13.56 14.37 4.66
CA ILE A 177 14.05 15.76 4.58
C ILE A 177 14.54 16.20 5.97
N SER A 178 13.82 15.87 7.04
CA SER A 178 14.21 16.22 8.42
C SER A 178 15.55 15.59 8.81
N GLU A 179 15.77 14.32 8.47
CA GLU A 179 17.05 13.62 8.70
C GLU A 179 18.23 14.32 8.03
N ARG A 180 18.01 14.94 6.86
CA ARG A 180 19.07 15.57 6.07
C ARG A 180 19.27 17.06 6.37
N MET A 181 18.16 17.79 6.45
CA MET A 181 18.12 19.26 6.44
C MET A 181 17.67 19.85 7.79
N GLY A 182 17.34 18.98 8.75
CA GLY A 182 16.83 19.36 10.07
C GLY A 182 15.30 19.54 10.10
N PRO A 183 14.70 19.43 11.29
CA PRO A 183 13.25 19.44 11.47
C PRO A 183 12.59 20.77 11.06
N ASP A 184 13.23 21.91 11.35
CA ASP A 184 12.68 23.24 11.00
C ASP A 184 12.53 23.43 9.49
N PHE A 185 13.50 22.94 8.72
CA PHE A 185 13.45 23.00 7.26
C PHE A 185 12.37 22.06 6.71
N ALA A 186 12.29 20.83 7.23
CA ALA A 186 11.24 19.89 6.86
C ALA A 186 9.84 20.42 7.17
N ARG A 187 9.66 21.10 8.32
CA ARG A 187 8.41 21.75 8.69
C ARG A 187 8.00 22.83 7.69
N ARG A 188 8.93 23.71 7.28
CA ARG A 188 8.68 24.71 6.23
C ARG A 188 8.24 24.10 4.90
N VAL A 189 8.84 22.96 4.51
CA VAL A 189 8.42 22.20 3.32
C VAL A 189 7.00 21.67 3.48
N SER A 190 6.64 21.13 4.64
CA SER A 190 5.27 20.66 4.91
C SER A 190 4.25 21.82 4.93
N ASP A 191 4.60 22.97 5.51
CA ASP A 191 3.75 24.16 5.54
C ASP A 191 3.44 24.69 4.13
N TRP A 192 4.40 24.59 3.20
CA TRP A 192 4.18 24.94 1.78
C TRP A 192 3.01 24.18 1.15
N TYR A 193 2.78 22.93 1.58
CA TYR A 193 1.69 22.07 1.10
C TYR A 193 0.44 22.10 1.98
N LEU A 194 0.35 23.04 2.93
CA LEU A 194 -0.74 23.10 3.91
C LEU A 194 -0.86 21.80 4.73
N HIS A 195 0.24 21.08 4.90
CA HIS A 195 0.28 19.77 5.53
C HIS A 195 0.51 19.89 7.03
N THR A 196 -0.50 20.37 7.76
CA THR A 196 -0.39 20.76 9.17
C THR A 196 -0.10 19.57 10.09
N GLU A 197 -0.76 18.43 9.86
CA GLU A 197 -0.59 17.20 10.63
C GLU A 197 0.25 16.18 9.87
N VAL A 198 1.51 16.02 10.27
CA VAL A 198 2.41 15.01 9.69
C VAL A 198 2.22 13.69 10.43
N GLY A 199 1.77 12.67 9.72
CA GLY A 199 1.63 11.32 10.28
C GLY A 199 2.98 10.67 10.56
N GLY A 200 3.12 10.05 11.73
CA GLY A 200 4.31 9.24 12.03
C GLY A 200 4.37 7.93 11.22
N PRO A 201 5.51 7.22 11.23
CA PRO A 201 5.67 5.95 10.52
C PRO A 201 4.60 4.91 10.89
N ALA A 202 4.27 4.81 12.18
CA ALA A 202 3.30 3.88 12.72
C ALA A 202 1.83 4.37 12.61
N ALA A 203 1.58 5.52 11.99
CA ALA A 203 0.21 5.99 11.77
C ALA A 203 -0.58 4.96 10.95
N PRO A 204 -1.90 4.84 11.17
CA PRO A 204 -2.69 3.87 10.44
C PRO A 204 -2.82 4.27 8.96
N GLN A 205 -2.91 3.25 8.09
CA GLN A 205 -3.16 3.44 6.66
C GLN A 205 -4.62 3.75 6.33
N ARG A 206 -5.54 3.49 7.27
CA ARG A 206 -6.99 3.65 7.10
C ARG A 206 -7.58 4.28 8.37
N GLY A 207 -8.78 4.83 8.24
CA GLY A 207 -9.58 5.19 9.41
C GLY A 207 -9.77 4.00 10.35
N SER A 208 -9.94 4.30 11.63
CA SER A 208 -10.23 3.33 12.67
C SER A 208 -11.49 2.51 12.35
N LEU A 209 -11.63 1.34 12.99
CA LEU A 209 -12.85 0.54 12.87
C LEU A 209 -14.09 1.35 13.27
N ALA A 210 -13.96 2.25 14.26
CA ALA A 210 -15.04 3.11 14.69
C ALA A 210 -15.53 4.04 13.58
N GLU A 211 -14.61 4.71 12.89
CA GLU A 211 -14.94 5.60 11.76
C GLU A 211 -15.47 4.81 10.57
N ARG A 212 -14.86 3.66 10.25
CA ARG A 212 -15.23 2.84 9.10
C ARG A 212 -16.62 2.23 9.21
N TYR A 213 -17.03 1.87 10.43
CA TYR A 213 -18.30 1.21 10.68
C TYR A 213 -19.35 2.14 11.30
N GLY A 214 -18.98 3.36 11.73
CA GLY A 214 -19.87 4.25 12.47
C GLY A 214 -20.26 3.70 13.84
N VAL A 215 -19.36 2.94 14.48
CA VAL A 215 -19.63 2.21 15.74
C VAL A 215 -18.67 2.65 16.82
N HIS A 216 -19.18 2.94 18.02
CA HIS A 216 -18.35 3.24 19.19
C HIS A 216 -18.46 2.18 20.30
N HIS A 217 -19.36 1.20 20.17
CA HIS A 217 -19.53 0.16 21.18
C HIS A 217 -18.30 -0.78 21.21
N PRO A 218 -17.53 -0.84 22.31
CA PRO A 218 -16.23 -1.51 22.35
C PRO A 218 -16.32 -3.00 22.03
N GLY A 219 -17.30 -3.71 22.60
CA GLY A 219 -17.50 -5.13 22.30
C GLY A 219 -17.88 -5.40 20.84
N LEU A 220 -18.53 -4.45 20.16
CA LEU A 220 -18.87 -4.60 18.74
C LEU A 220 -17.65 -4.31 17.86
N LEU A 221 -16.81 -3.35 18.24
CA LEU A 221 -15.52 -3.09 17.59
C LEU A 221 -14.59 -4.31 17.69
N SER A 222 -14.47 -4.94 18.86
CA SER A 222 -13.67 -6.16 19.02
C SER A 222 -14.19 -7.32 18.16
N VAL A 223 -15.51 -7.43 17.97
CA VAL A 223 -16.08 -8.43 17.06
C VAL A 223 -15.80 -8.10 15.60
N LEU A 224 -15.94 -6.84 15.18
CA LEU A 224 -15.64 -6.41 13.81
C LEU A 224 -14.16 -6.61 13.47
N GLU A 225 -13.26 -6.28 14.39
CA GLU A 225 -11.83 -6.57 14.30
C GLU A 225 -11.61 -8.07 14.11
N LYS A 226 -12.21 -8.89 14.99
CA LYS A 226 -12.04 -10.34 14.89
C LYS A 226 -12.59 -10.92 13.60
N MET A 227 -13.70 -10.40 13.09
CA MET A 227 -14.25 -10.79 11.79
C MET A 227 -13.27 -10.51 10.65
N GLU A 228 -12.52 -9.40 10.69
CA GLU A 228 -11.49 -9.07 9.69
C GLU A 228 -10.27 -9.99 9.80
N GLU A 229 -9.91 -10.46 10.99
CA GLU A 229 -8.81 -11.41 11.23
C GLU A 229 -9.13 -12.87 10.86
N THR A 230 -10.40 -13.27 10.97
CA THR A 230 -10.81 -14.69 10.86
C THR A 230 -11.69 -14.92 9.63
N ILE A 231 -11.29 -14.34 8.49
CA ILE A 231 -12.03 -14.41 7.22
C ILE A 231 -12.05 -15.84 6.64
N GLU A 232 -10.90 -16.52 6.68
CA GLU A 232 -10.73 -17.88 6.15
C GLU A 232 -11.41 -18.93 7.05
N MET A 233 -11.26 -18.79 8.36
CA MET A 233 -11.85 -19.69 9.36
C MET A 233 -12.83 -18.91 10.26
N PRO A 234 -14.05 -18.63 9.79
CA PRO A 234 -14.97 -17.76 10.51
C PRO A 234 -15.46 -18.37 11.83
N LEU A 235 -15.45 -17.55 12.88
CA LEU A 235 -15.93 -17.95 14.20
C LEU A 235 -17.46 -17.91 14.27
N ASP A 236 -18.03 -18.82 15.05
CA ASP A 236 -19.48 -18.84 15.27
C ASP A 236 -19.95 -17.66 16.16
N ARG A 237 -21.27 -17.46 16.16
CA ARG A 237 -21.91 -16.39 16.95
C ARG A 237 -21.63 -16.51 18.45
N ALA A 238 -21.50 -17.72 18.99
CA ALA A 238 -21.27 -17.92 20.41
C ALA A 238 -19.85 -17.52 20.81
N ALA A 239 -18.86 -17.84 19.98
CA ALA A 239 -17.48 -17.42 20.14
C ALA A 239 -17.35 -15.89 20.06
N MET A 240 -17.96 -15.26 19.06
CA MET A 240 -17.93 -13.81 18.90
C MET A 240 -18.65 -13.08 20.05
N ALA A 241 -19.74 -13.65 20.57
CA ALA A 241 -20.43 -13.10 21.74
C ALA A 241 -19.55 -13.13 23.00
N ARG A 242 -18.77 -14.20 23.20
CA ARG A 242 -17.78 -14.28 24.29
C ARG A 242 -16.70 -13.21 24.15
N ILE A 243 -16.20 -12.96 22.93
CA ILE A 243 -15.21 -11.91 22.67
C ILE A 243 -15.76 -10.53 23.02
N ALA A 244 -17.02 -10.26 22.68
CA ALA A 244 -17.71 -9.02 23.04
C ALA A 244 -18.11 -8.92 24.53
N GLY A 245 -17.97 -10.00 25.32
CA GLY A 245 -18.42 -10.05 26.71
C GLY A 245 -19.95 -10.02 26.87
N VAL A 246 -20.71 -10.49 25.88
CA VAL A 246 -22.18 -10.45 25.86
C VAL A 246 -22.81 -11.80 25.52
N THR A 247 -24.13 -11.91 25.68
CA THR A 247 -24.86 -13.09 25.20
C THR A 247 -25.08 -13.04 23.68
N PRO A 248 -25.29 -14.18 22.99
CA PRO A 248 -25.55 -14.19 21.54
C PRO A 248 -26.76 -13.34 21.12
N ARG A 249 -27.83 -13.32 21.92
CA ARG A 249 -29.01 -12.47 21.65
C ARG A 249 -28.67 -11.00 21.75
N HIS A 250 -27.84 -10.62 22.73
CA HIS A 250 -27.41 -9.24 22.88
C HIS A 250 -26.48 -8.83 21.74
N LEU A 251 -25.61 -9.72 21.28
CA LEU A 251 -24.77 -9.49 20.10
C LEU A 251 -25.64 -9.18 18.87
N ASP A 252 -26.65 -10.00 18.58
CA ASP A 252 -27.56 -9.76 17.45
C ASP A 252 -28.26 -8.40 17.55
N ARG A 253 -28.67 -8.00 18.77
CA ARG A 253 -29.25 -6.66 19.03
C ARG A 253 -28.26 -5.54 18.76
N LEU A 254 -26.98 -5.71 19.09
CA LEU A 254 -25.94 -4.71 18.79
C LEU A 254 -25.75 -4.55 17.27
N PHE A 255 -25.69 -5.65 16.51
CA PHE A 255 -25.60 -5.59 15.04
C PHE A 255 -26.82 -4.89 14.43
N ALA A 256 -28.03 -5.21 14.90
CA ALA A 256 -29.25 -4.56 14.42
C ALA A 256 -29.26 -3.05 14.75
N ALA A 257 -28.91 -2.68 15.98
CA ALA A 257 -28.98 -1.30 16.45
C ALA A 257 -27.91 -0.39 15.83
N HIS A 258 -26.69 -0.91 15.61
CA HIS A 258 -25.55 -0.09 15.19
C HIS A 258 -25.19 -0.23 13.70
N LEU A 259 -25.54 -1.35 13.06
CA LEU A 259 -25.13 -1.65 11.69
C LEU A 259 -26.30 -1.96 10.76
N ALA A 260 -27.54 -1.90 11.27
CA ALA A 260 -28.76 -2.25 10.53
C ALA A 260 -28.64 -3.58 9.75
N SER A 261 -27.93 -4.55 10.33
CA SER A 261 -27.63 -5.85 9.70
C SER A 261 -27.58 -6.95 10.75
N THR A 262 -27.55 -8.21 10.30
CA THR A 262 -27.34 -9.36 11.20
C THR A 262 -25.85 -9.68 11.33
N PHE A 263 -25.47 -10.39 12.39
CA PHE A 263 -24.11 -10.93 12.59
C PHE A 263 -23.62 -11.69 11.34
N LEU A 264 -24.44 -12.62 10.84
CA LEU A 264 -24.08 -13.47 9.70
C LEU A 264 -23.97 -12.68 8.39
N ASP A 265 -24.89 -11.74 8.16
CA ASP A 265 -24.84 -10.90 6.96
C ASP A 265 -23.60 -10.02 6.94
N GLN A 266 -23.28 -9.41 8.08
CA GLN A 266 -22.10 -8.56 8.19
C GLN A 266 -20.81 -9.34 7.97
N TYR A 267 -20.69 -10.51 8.58
CA TYR A 267 -19.50 -11.35 8.43
C TYR A 267 -19.34 -11.82 6.98
N ARG A 268 -20.44 -12.24 6.34
CA ARG A 268 -20.45 -12.60 4.92
C ARG A 268 -20.03 -11.43 4.04
N ARG A 269 -20.49 -10.21 4.34
CA ARG A 269 -20.11 -8.99 3.60
C ARG A 269 -18.61 -8.71 3.70
N ILE A 270 -18.02 -8.78 4.89
CA ILE A 270 -16.58 -8.60 5.09
C ILE A 270 -15.78 -9.61 4.26
N ARG A 271 -16.19 -10.89 4.30
CA ARG A 271 -15.54 -11.97 3.55
C ARG A 271 -15.66 -11.79 2.04
N LEU A 272 -16.82 -11.39 1.53
CA LEU A 272 -17.03 -11.10 0.10
C LEU A 272 -16.25 -9.87 -0.38
N GLN A 273 -16.11 -8.84 0.45
CA GLN A 273 -15.25 -7.69 0.16
C GLN A 273 -13.76 -8.08 0.05
N HIS A 274 -13.30 -9.00 0.91
CA HIS A 274 -11.96 -9.57 0.79
C HIS A 274 -11.81 -10.40 -0.49
N ALA A 275 -12.79 -11.25 -0.80
CA ALA A 275 -12.79 -12.06 -2.01
C ALA A 275 -12.72 -11.20 -3.28
N ARG A 276 -13.46 -10.07 -3.31
CA ARG A 276 -13.41 -9.12 -4.43
C ARG A 276 -12.00 -8.57 -4.66
N ARG A 277 -11.30 -8.15 -3.60
CA ARG A 277 -9.90 -7.71 -3.72
C ARG A 277 -9.00 -8.81 -4.29
N LEU A 278 -9.12 -10.05 -3.81
CA LEU A 278 -8.35 -11.17 -4.36
C LEU A 278 -8.69 -11.46 -5.83
N LEU A 279 -9.96 -11.31 -6.23
CA LEU A 279 -10.40 -11.46 -7.62
C LEU A 279 -9.78 -10.42 -8.55
N GLU A 280 -9.54 -9.22 -8.05
CA GLU A 280 -8.94 -8.10 -8.80
C GLU A 280 -7.40 -8.19 -8.76
N GLN A 281 -6.81 -8.67 -7.66
CA GLN A 281 -5.41 -8.41 -7.31
C GLN A 281 -4.49 -9.64 -7.21
N SER A 282 -5.01 -10.86 -7.11
CA SER A 282 -4.20 -12.07 -6.85
C SER A 282 -4.35 -13.13 -7.94
N PRO A 283 -3.33 -13.91 -8.31
CA PRO A 283 -3.47 -14.91 -9.38
C PRO A 283 -4.36 -16.11 -9.02
N LEU A 284 -4.76 -16.26 -7.75
CA LEU A 284 -5.58 -17.36 -7.24
C LEU A 284 -6.81 -17.64 -8.11
N SER A 285 -7.18 -18.90 -8.30
CA SER A 285 -8.42 -19.33 -8.96
C SER A 285 -9.67 -18.95 -8.14
N ILE A 286 -10.86 -18.99 -8.76
CA ILE A 286 -12.13 -18.75 -8.05
C ILE A 286 -12.34 -19.76 -6.91
N SER A 287 -11.89 -21.01 -7.10
CA SER A 287 -11.98 -22.05 -6.08
C SER A 287 -11.04 -21.78 -4.90
N GLU A 288 -9.80 -21.36 -5.16
CA GLU A 288 -8.86 -20.98 -4.11
C GLU A 288 -9.36 -19.75 -3.34
N ILE A 289 -9.91 -18.74 -4.03
CA ILE A 289 -10.52 -17.57 -3.38
C ILE A 289 -11.70 -17.96 -2.51
N ALA A 290 -12.52 -18.92 -2.93
CA ALA A 290 -13.63 -19.42 -2.11
C ALA A 290 -13.10 -20.02 -0.79
N VAL A 291 -12.02 -20.81 -0.85
CA VAL A 291 -11.38 -21.40 0.33
C VAL A 291 -10.75 -20.31 1.21
N ALA A 292 -9.92 -19.43 0.64
CA ALA A 292 -9.25 -18.33 1.36
C ALA A 292 -10.24 -17.36 2.03
N THR A 293 -11.48 -17.31 1.55
CA THR A 293 -12.56 -16.50 2.13
C THR A 293 -13.57 -17.33 2.93
N GLY A 294 -13.24 -18.57 3.29
CA GLY A 294 -13.97 -19.45 4.22
C GLY A 294 -15.27 -20.03 3.68
N PHE A 295 -15.49 -20.05 2.36
CA PHE A 295 -16.68 -20.63 1.76
C PHE A 295 -16.49 -22.12 1.54
N SER A 296 -17.52 -22.91 1.85
CA SER A 296 -17.50 -24.37 1.73
C SER A 296 -17.36 -24.90 0.30
N SER A 297 -17.70 -24.08 -0.72
CA SER A 297 -17.50 -24.42 -2.12
C SER A 297 -17.51 -23.18 -3.02
N GLY A 298 -16.90 -23.30 -4.20
CA GLY A 298 -16.95 -22.25 -5.23
C GLY A 298 -18.37 -21.90 -5.69
N ALA A 299 -19.30 -22.88 -5.67
CA ALA A 299 -20.70 -22.65 -6.00
C ALA A 299 -21.44 -21.86 -4.91
N HIS A 300 -21.17 -22.14 -3.63
CA HIS A 300 -21.71 -21.34 -2.54
C HIS A 300 -21.16 -19.91 -2.57
N PHE A 301 -19.84 -19.75 -2.76
CA PHE A 301 -19.18 -18.46 -2.93
C PHE A 301 -19.79 -17.67 -4.10
N SER A 302 -19.89 -18.27 -5.29
CA SER A 302 -20.36 -17.57 -6.49
C SER A 302 -21.81 -17.08 -6.35
N ARG A 303 -22.69 -17.85 -5.69
CA ARG A 303 -24.05 -17.42 -5.38
C ARG A 303 -24.06 -16.26 -4.40
N ALA A 304 -23.31 -16.37 -3.30
CA ALA A 304 -23.23 -15.30 -2.30
C ALA A 304 -22.65 -14.00 -2.88
N TYR A 305 -21.62 -14.10 -3.74
CA TYR A 305 -21.00 -12.98 -4.42
C TYR A 305 -21.97 -12.30 -5.38
N ARG A 306 -22.67 -13.08 -6.21
CA ARG A 306 -23.67 -12.54 -7.15
C ARG A 306 -24.81 -11.84 -6.43
N ASN A 307 -25.27 -12.40 -5.31
CA ASN A 307 -26.33 -11.77 -4.51
C ASN A 307 -25.92 -10.43 -3.89
N LEU A 308 -24.63 -10.17 -3.69
CA LEU A 308 -24.14 -8.92 -3.09
C LEU A 308 -23.72 -7.88 -4.14
N TYR A 309 -23.14 -8.32 -5.26
CA TYR A 309 -22.53 -7.44 -6.26
C TYR A 309 -23.26 -7.41 -7.60
N ASP A 310 -24.34 -8.18 -7.75
CA ASP A 310 -25.10 -8.34 -8.99
C ASP A 310 -24.27 -8.79 -10.20
N MET A 311 -23.11 -9.41 -9.94
CA MET A 311 -22.14 -9.86 -10.96
C MET A 311 -21.51 -11.19 -10.57
N ALA A 312 -21.07 -11.99 -11.55
CA ALA A 312 -20.30 -13.19 -11.24
C ALA A 312 -18.86 -12.87 -10.81
N PRO A 313 -18.23 -13.71 -9.96
CA PRO A 313 -16.80 -13.59 -9.66
C PRO A 313 -15.89 -13.55 -10.91
N SER A 314 -16.25 -14.31 -11.95
CA SER A 314 -15.53 -14.36 -13.22
C SER A 314 -15.70 -13.11 -14.08
N GLU A 315 -16.77 -12.34 -13.87
CA GLU A 315 -16.97 -11.03 -14.53
C GLU A 315 -16.08 -9.97 -13.87
N THR A 316 -16.08 -9.89 -12.54
CA THR A 316 -15.16 -9.01 -11.80
C THR A 316 -13.70 -9.28 -12.17
N ARG A 317 -13.30 -10.55 -12.32
CA ARG A 317 -11.94 -10.91 -12.71
C ARG A 317 -11.52 -10.38 -14.09
N ARG A 318 -12.47 -10.21 -15.01
CA ARG A 318 -12.23 -9.77 -16.39
C ARG A 318 -12.33 -8.25 -16.55
N SER A 319 -12.76 -7.55 -15.51
CA SER A 319 -12.90 -6.10 -15.45
C SER A 319 -11.56 -5.46 -15.08
#